data_AF-A0A6N7L3G6-F1
#
_entry.id   AF-A0A6N7L3G6-F1
#
_cell.length_a   1.000
_cell.length_b   1.000
_cell.length_c   1.000
_cell.angle_alpha   90.00
_cell.angle_beta   90.00
_cell.angle_gamma   90.00
#
_symmetry.space_group_name_H-M   'P 1'
#
loop_
_entity.id
_entity.type
_entity.pdbx_description
1 polymer ?
#
loop_
_entity_poly.entity_id
_entity_poly.type
_entity_poly.pdbx_seq_one_letter_code
_entity_poly.pdbx_strand_id
1 'polypeptide(L)'
;MTFSSRIQVSADAQGEPDYTAPAGGIAVGTMWVVMITAMYFALESRLLHDHRNVALAVVVAATVTASCAVFLAARAFFRRFGAHWWHIILATVVLCCVGAKAPEAAAYVFPDQMERYHRELGGPGQCLHGTPYGSEREFPKASQVTYDNQAPGRMTVTPLDRSYPPLVLDHAVRGGLHALTPADAKARQILESYGC
;
A
#
# COMPACT_ATOMS: atom_id res chain seq x y z
N MET A 1 -37.77 -21.28 -13.12
CA MET A 1 -37.64 -20.69 -11.77
C MET A 1 -37.33 -19.22 -11.94
N THR A 2 -38.22 -18.34 -11.52
CA THR A 2 -37.98 -16.89 -11.49
C THR A 2 -37.22 -16.56 -10.20
N PHE A 3 -35.92 -16.28 -10.31
CA PHE A 3 -35.15 -15.77 -9.17
C PHE A 3 -35.67 -14.38 -8.80
N SER A 4 -36.17 -14.20 -7.58
CA SER A 4 -36.43 -12.86 -7.05
C SER A 4 -35.12 -12.11 -6.92
N SER A 5 -35.02 -10.93 -7.54
CA SER A 5 -33.83 -10.07 -7.43
C SER A 5 -33.67 -9.45 -6.04
N ARG A 6 -34.74 -9.46 -5.22
CA ARG A 6 -34.75 -8.96 -3.84
C ARG A 6 -34.36 -10.04 -2.84
N ILE A 7 -33.59 -9.63 -1.85
CA ILE A 7 -33.23 -10.47 -0.71
C ILE A 7 -34.45 -10.57 0.21
N GLN A 8 -34.85 -11.78 0.56
CA GLN A 8 -35.89 -11.99 1.56
C GLN A 8 -35.31 -11.75 2.95
N VAL A 9 -35.97 -10.90 3.72
CA VAL A 9 -35.58 -10.52 5.08
C VAL A 9 -36.76 -10.73 6.03
N SER A 10 -36.46 -11.11 7.27
CA SER A 10 -37.46 -11.18 8.34
C SER A 10 -37.92 -9.78 8.73
N ALA A 11 -39.11 -9.67 9.33
CA ALA A 11 -39.52 -8.44 9.97
C ALA A 11 -38.78 -8.25 11.31
N ASP A 12 -38.50 -7.01 11.68
CA ASP A 12 -37.99 -6.63 13.00
C ASP A 12 -39.11 -6.57 14.05
N ALA A 13 -38.76 -6.18 15.28
CA ALA A 13 -39.71 -6.10 16.40
C ALA A 13 -40.86 -5.10 16.16
N GLN A 14 -40.70 -4.19 15.18
CA GLN A 14 -41.71 -3.20 14.79
C GLN A 14 -42.52 -3.64 13.57
N GLY A 15 -42.24 -4.81 12.99
CA GLY A 15 -42.88 -5.30 11.77
C GLY A 15 -42.25 -4.79 10.48
N GLU A 16 -41.16 -4.04 10.55
CA GLU A 16 -40.45 -3.48 9.40
C GLU A 16 -39.40 -4.46 8.86
N PRO A 17 -39.02 -4.40 7.57
CA PRO A 17 -38.00 -5.30 7.03
C PRO A 17 -36.63 -5.16 7.72
N ASP A 18 -36.09 -6.27 8.24
CA ASP A 18 -34.80 -6.30 8.95
C ASP A 18 -33.62 -6.57 8.00
N TYR A 19 -32.92 -5.49 7.64
CA TYR A 19 -31.72 -5.57 6.81
C TYR A 19 -30.42 -5.78 7.59
N THR A 20 -30.48 -6.17 8.87
CA THR A 20 -29.28 -6.39 9.70
C THR A 20 -28.37 -7.47 9.13
N ALA A 21 -28.92 -8.60 8.68
CA ALA A 21 -28.12 -9.70 8.11
C ALA A 21 -27.37 -9.31 6.82
N PRO A 22 -28.03 -8.77 5.75
CA PRO A 22 -27.31 -8.39 4.53
C PRO A 22 -26.33 -7.23 4.75
N ALA A 23 -26.67 -6.25 5.58
CA ALA A 23 -25.73 -5.18 5.94
C ALA A 23 -24.54 -5.71 6.75
N GLY A 24 -24.79 -6.64 7.67
CA GLY A 24 -23.77 -7.33 8.46
C GLY A 24 -22.80 -8.12 7.58
N GLY A 25 -23.29 -8.81 6.55
CA GLY A 25 -22.44 -9.52 5.58
C GLY A 25 -21.43 -8.60 4.89
N ILE A 26 -21.89 -7.45 4.37
CA ILE A 26 -21.00 -6.45 3.75
C ILE A 26 -20.01 -5.89 4.79
N ALA A 27 -20.48 -5.59 5.99
CA ALA A 27 -19.64 -5.02 7.05
C ALA A 27 -18.53 -5.98 7.50
N VAL A 28 -18.80 -7.29 7.58
CA VAL A 28 -17.80 -8.33 7.87
C VAL A 28 -16.80 -8.45 6.72
N GLY A 29 -17.25 -8.43 5.46
CA GLY A 29 -16.34 -8.40 4.31
C GLY A 29 -15.42 -7.17 4.34
N THR A 30 -16.00 -6.00 4.66
CA THR A 30 -15.25 -4.75 4.84
C THR A 30 -14.23 -4.87 5.97
N MET A 31 -14.61 -5.49 7.09
CA MET A 31 -13.73 -5.70 8.25
C MET A 31 -12.45 -6.40 7.84
N TRP A 32 -12.57 -7.51 7.12
CA TRP A 32 -11.43 -8.29 6.66
C TRP A 32 -10.55 -7.50 5.69
N VAL A 33 -11.14 -6.85 4.68
CA VAL A 33 -10.39 -6.08 3.68
C VAL A 33 -9.66 -4.90 4.32
N VAL A 34 -10.32 -4.14 5.19
CA VAL A 34 -9.70 -3.00 5.89
C VAL A 34 -8.60 -3.48 6.82
N MET A 35 -8.81 -4.57 7.57
CA MET A 35 -7.78 -5.13 8.44
C MET A 35 -6.53 -5.57 7.67
N ILE A 36 -6.70 -6.29 6.56
CA ILE A 36 -5.59 -6.73 5.70
C ILE A 36 -4.88 -5.51 5.09
N THR A 37 -5.64 -4.56 4.55
CA THR A 37 -5.09 -3.33 3.96
C THR A 37 -4.30 -2.53 4.99
N ALA A 38 -4.88 -2.28 6.16
CA ALA A 38 -4.21 -1.54 7.23
C ALA A 38 -2.95 -2.27 7.72
N MET A 39 -2.93 -3.61 7.72
CA MET A 39 -1.74 -4.38 8.05
C MET A 39 -0.63 -4.20 7.00
N TYR A 40 -0.94 -4.21 5.71
CA TYR A 40 0.05 -3.90 4.65
C TYR A 40 0.65 -2.50 4.86
N PHE A 41 -0.19 -1.50 5.12
CA PHE A 41 0.28 -0.14 5.39
C PHE A 41 1.13 -0.06 6.67
N ALA A 42 0.75 -0.78 7.74
CA ALA A 42 1.51 -0.82 8.98
C ALA A 42 2.87 -1.55 8.84
N LEU A 43 2.95 -2.54 7.96
CA LEU A 43 4.19 -3.26 7.63
C LEU A 43 5.12 -2.37 6.79
N GLU A 44 4.64 -1.83 5.67
CA GLU A 44 5.46 -1.02 4.75
C GLU A 44 5.94 0.28 5.40
N SER A 45 5.10 0.91 6.24
CA SER A 45 5.51 2.10 7.01
C SER A 45 6.49 1.82 8.16
N ARG A 46 6.84 0.55 8.40
CA ARG A 46 7.57 0.06 9.58
C ARG A 46 6.91 0.34 10.94
N LEU A 47 5.70 0.89 10.97
CA LEU A 47 4.98 1.19 12.20
C LEU A 47 4.80 -0.06 13.07
N LEU A 48 4.57 -1.23 12.46
CA LEU A 48 4.45 -2.49 13.18
C LEU A 48 5.77 -2.91 13.87
N HIS A 49 6.91 -2.55 13.29
CA HIS A 49 8.24 -2.89 13.81
C HIS A 49 8.67 -1.92 14.92
N ASP A 50 8.51 -0.63 14.67
CA ASP A 50 8.99 0.42 15.58
C ASP A 50 8.01 0.66 16.75
N HIS A 51 6.70 0.53 16.50
CA HIS A 51 5.64 0.82 17.47
C HIS A 51 4.48 -0.19 17.40
N ARG A 52 4.79 -1.49 17.62
CA ARG A 52 3.84 -2.61 17.49
C ARG A 52 2.46 -2.36 18.13
N ASN A 53 2.40 -1.85 19.36
CA ASN A 53 1.13 -1.63 20.05
C ASN A 53 0.31 -0.50 19.43
N VAL A 54 0.98 0.56 18.98
CA VAL A 54 0.32 1.68 18.28
C VAL A 54 -0.19 1.20 16.92
N ALA A 55 0.61 0.43 16.19
CA ALA A 55 0.20 -0.17 14.91
C ALA A 55 -1.07 -1.01 15.07
N LEU A 56 -1.10 -1.92 16.06
CA LEU A 56 -2.28 -2.75 16.31
C LEU A 56 -3.49 -1.93 16.74
N ALA A 57 -3.30 -0.91 17.59
CA ALA A 57 -4.38 -0.02 17.99
C ALA A 57 -4.98 0.74 16.79
N VAL A 58 -4.12 1.26 15.90
CA VAL A 58 -4.54 1.97 14.68
C VAL A 58 -5.26 1.02 13.73
N VAL A 59 -4.75 -0.19 13.50
CA VAL A 59 -5.41 -1.21 12.66
C VAL A 59 -6.79 -1.54 13.20
N VAL A 60 -6.89 -1.86 14.50
CA VAL A 60 -8.18 -2.18 15.14
C VAL A 60 -9.15 -1.00 15.06
N ALA A 61 -8.70 0.22 15.38
CA ALA A 61 -9.54 1.41 15.32
C ALA A 61 -10.04 1.69 13.90
N ALA A 62 -9.19 1.57 12.89
CA ALA A 62 -9.55 1.74 11.49
C ALA A 62 -10.58 0.69 11.05
N THR A 63 -10.34 -0.58 11.37
CA THR A 63 -11.25 -1.69 11.06
C THR A 63 -12.62 -1.52 11.71
N VAL A 64 -12.67 -1.24 13.02
CA VAL A 64 -13.93 -1.06 13.74
C VAL A 64 -14.71 0.13 13.20
N THR A 65 -14.03 1.27 12.98
CA THR A 65 -14.68 2.50 12.50
C THR A 65 -15.24 2.32 11.10
N ALA A 66 -14.45 1.75 10.17
CA ALA A 66 -14.87 1.53 8.80
C ALA A 66 -16.01 0.51 8.69
N SER A 67 -15.91 -0.62 9.40
CA SER A 67 -16.96 -1.65 9.41
C SER A 67 -18.27 -1.13 10.02
N CYS A 68 -18.19 -0.34 11.11
CA CYS A 68 -19.36 0.26 11.71
C CYS A 68 -20.02 1.27 10.77
N ALA A 69 -19.22 2.15 10.14
CA ALA A 69 -19.72 3.12 9.16
C ALA A 69 -20.41 2.43 7.98
N VAL A 70 -19.80 1.38 7.41
CA VAL A 70 -20.39 0.62 6.30
C VAL A 70 -21.65 -0.11 6.73
N PHE A 71 -21.68 -0.73 7.91
CA PHE A 71 -22.88 -1.38 8.44
C PHE A 71 -24.06 -0.41 8.54
N LEU A 72 -23.84 0.75 9.16
CA LEU A 72 -24.88 1.75 9.36
C LEU A 72 -25.36 2.35 8.02
N ALA A 73 -24.42 2.66 7.12
CA ALA A 73 -24.73 3.19 5.80
C ALA A 73 -25.49 2.18 4.93
N ALA A 74 -25.04 0.92 4.89
CA ALA A 74 -25.70 -0.14 4.14
C ALA A 74 -27.11 -0.42 4.68
N ARG A 75 -27.27 -0.47 6.01
CA ARG A 75 -28.58 -0.67 6.64
C ARG A 75 -29.54 0.48 6.33
N ALA A 76 -29.07 1.73 6.41
CA ALA A 76 -29.89 2.90 6.06
C ALA A 76 -30.28 2.90 4.58
N PHE A 77 -29.35 2.54 3.70
CA PHE A 77 -29.58 2.42 2.26
C PHE A 77 -30.61 1.33 1.94
N PHE A 78 -30.47 0.14 2.52
CA PHE A 78 -31.41 -0.96 2.29
C PHE A 78 -32.79 -0.68 2.87
N ARG A 79 -32.89 0.04 4.01
CA ARG A 79 -34.19 0.50 4.51
C ARG A 79 -34.89 1.46 3.56
N ARG A 80 -34.14 2.29 2.82
CA ARG A 80 -34.72 3.26 1.89
C ARG A 80 -35.08 2.67 0.52
N PHE A 81 -34.26 1.78 -0.02
CA PHE A 81 -34.40 1.30 -1.40
C PHE A 81 -34.74 -0.20 -1.51
N GLY A 82 -34.67 -0.93 -0.40
CA GLY A 82 -34.73 -2.38 -0.38
C GLY A 82 -33.36 -3.02 -0.68
N ALA A 83 -33.18 -4.26 -0.23
CA ALA A 83 -31.98 -5.04 -0.50
C ALA A 83 -32.17 -5.96 -1.73
N HIS A 84 -31.22 -5.88 -2.67
CA HIS A 84 -31.16 -6.72 -3.85
C HIS A 84 -29.85 -7.52 -3.87
N TRP A 85 -29.88 -8.72 -4.46
CA TRP A 85 -28.70 -9.58 -4.55
C TRP A 85 -27.53 -8.93 -5.29
N TRP A 86 -27.82 -8.11 -6.31
CA TRP A 86 -26.77 -7.40 -7.05
C TRP A 86 -26.00 -6.40 -6.17
N HIS A 87 -26.60 -5.85 -5.11
CA HIS A 87 -25.88 -5.00 -4.16
C HIS A 87 -24.77 -5.79 -3.45
N ILE A 88 -25.05 -7.04 -3.05
CA ILE A 88 -24.08 -7.91 -2.38
C ILE A 88 -22.97 -8.30 -3.35
N ILE A 89 -23.33 -8.67 -4.59
CA ILE A 89 -22.36 -9.02 -5.63
C ILE A 89 -21.43 -7.83 -5.90
N LEU A 90 -22.00 -6.64 -6.11
CA LEU A 90 -21.22 -5.43 -6.36
C LEU A 90 -20.30 -5.09 -5.18
N ALA A 91 -20.82 -5.15 -3.96
CA ALA A 91 -20.02 -4.91 -2.75
C ALA A 91 -18.85 -5.91 -2.65
N THR A 92 -19.08 -7.20 -2.91
CA THR A 92 -18.03 -8.21 -2.92
C THR A 92 -16.98 -7.92 -3.99
N VAL A 93 -17.39 -7.57 -5.21
CA VAL A 93 -16.44 -7.21 -6.29
C VAL A 93 -15.58 -6.03 -5.88
N VAL A 94 -16.18 -4.96 -5.35
CA VAL A 94 -15.45 -3.78 -4.86
C VAL A 94 -14.46 -4.16 -3.77
N LEU A 95 -14.89 -4.95 -2.78
CA LEU A 95 -14.03 -5.42 -1.69
C LEU A 95 -12.85 -6.25 -2.20
N CYS A 96 -13.07 -7.15 -3.16
CA CYS A 96 -12.01 -7.92 -3.81
C CYS A 96 -11.02 -7.02 -4.56
N CYS A 97 -11.51 -6.03 -5.32
CA CYS A 97 -10.66 -5.08 -6.03
C CYS A 97 -9.78 -4.26 -5.06
N VAL A 98 -10.36 -3.77 -3.96
CA VAL A 98 -9.62 -3.04 -2.94
C VAL A 98 -8.57 -3.94 -2.28
N GLY A 99 -8.94 -5.15 -1.87
CA GLY A 99 -8.02 -6.10 -1.25
C GLY A 99 -6.87 -6.51 -2.17
N ALA A 100 -7.14 -6.72 -3.46
CA ALA A 100 -6.11 -7.06 -4.45
C ALA A 100 -5.12 -5.92 -4.70
N LYS A 101 -5.55 -4.66 -4.55
CA LYS A 101 -4.71 -3.47 -4.76
C LYS A 101 -4.05 -2.92 -3.51
N ALA A 102 -4.40 -3.43 -2.33
CA ALA A 102 -3.79 -3.05 -1.05
C ALA A 102 -2.25 -3.13 -1.02
N PRO A 103 -1.58 -4.22 -1.46
CA PRO A 103 -0.11 -4.29 -1.40
C PRO A 103 0.56 -3.28 -2.34
N GLU A 104 0.06 -3.15 -3.57
CA GLU A 104 0.57 -2.15 -4.54
C GLU A 104 0.39 -0.73 -4.00
N ALA A 105 -0.76 -0.42 -3.40
CA ALA A 105 -1.03 0.90 -2.81
C ALA A 105 -0.13 1.18 -1.60
N ALA A 106 0.08 0.19 -0.73
CA ALA A 106 0.96 0.32 0.43
C ALA A 106 2.40 0.58 -0.01
N ALA A 107 2.93 -0.23 -0.93
CA ALA A 107 4.27 -0.06 -1.51
C ALA A 107 4.40 1.23 -2.34
N TYR A 108 3.30 1.76 -2.89
CA TYR A 108 3.33 3.05 -3.57
C TYR A 108 3.48 4.21 -2.58
N VAL A 109 2.75 4.18 -1.46
CA VAL A 109 2.76 5.22 -0.41
C VAL A 109 4.01 5.14 0.45
N PHE A 110 4.48 3.92 0.74
CA PHE A 110 5.68 3.65 1.51
C PHE A 110 6.66 2.83 0.65
N PRO A 111 7.26 3.45 -0.38
CA PRO A 111 8.16 2.75 -1.27
C PRO A 111 9.46 2.35 -0.57
N ASP A 112 9.97 1.18 -0.94
CA ASP A 112 11.27 0.72 -0.49
C ASP A 112 12.41 1.58 -1.09
N GLN A 113 13.65 1.29 -0.68
CA GLN A 113 14.82 2.06 -1.12
C GLN A 113 15.04 1.98 -2.63
N MET A 114 14.76 0.83 -3.25
CA MET A 114 14.96 0.63 -4.69
C MET A 114 13.90 1.36 -5.51
N GLU A 115 12.64 1.24 -5.11
CA GLU A 115 11.52 1.91 -5.76
C GLU A 115 11.68 3.44 -5.64
N ARG A 116 12.16 3.96 -4.50
CA ARG A 116 12.56 5.37 -4.38
C ARG A 116 13.72 5.73 -5.29
N TYR A 117 14.74 4.87 -5.38
CA TYR A 117 15.87 5.08 -6.28
C TYR A 117 15.41 5.17 -7.74
N HIS A 118 14.53 4.27 -8.18
CA HIS A 118 13.93 4.32 -9.51
C HIS A 118 13.11 5.59 -9.73
N ARG A 119 12.30 6.02 -8.76
CA ARG A 119 11.46 7.21 -8.90
C ARG A 119 12.25 8.51 -8.96
N GLU A 120 13.36 8.59 -8.24
CA GLU A 120 14.10 9.86 -8.04
C GLU A 120 15.34 9.97 -8.90
N LEU A 121 16.07 8.87 -9.13
CA LEU A 121 17.43 8.92 -9.66
C LEU A 121 17.61 8.01 -10.88
N GLY A 122 17.29 6.72 -10.77
CA GLY A 122 17.72 5.69 -11.72
C GLY A 122 16.66 5.14 -12.68
N GLY A 123 15.41 5.60 -12.62
CA GLY A 123 14.32 5.12 -13.48
C GLY A 123 14.33 5.69 -14.90
N PRO A 124 13.48 5.18 -15.81
CA PRO A 124 13.35 5.71 -17.16
C PRO A 124 13.05 7.22 -17.16
N GLY A 125 13.84 8.00 -17.90
CA GLY A 125 13.70 9.45 -17.99
C GLY A 125 14.17 10.25 -16.77
N GLN A 126 14.80 9.62 -15.77
CA GLN A 126 15.37 10.29 -14.60
C GLN A 126 16.85 10.68 -14.79
N CYS A 127 17.42 11.43 -13.85
CA CYS A 127 18.76 12.01 -13.97
C CYS A 127 19.88 10.98 -14.26
N LEU A 128 19.86 9.83 -13.59
CA LEU A 128 20.85 8.77 -13.79
C LEU A 128 20.43 7.77 -14.89
N HIS A 129 19.37 8.04 -15.63
CA HIS A 129 18.96 7.21 -16.76
C HIS A 129 20.03 7.21 -17.85
N GLY A 130 20.45 6.01 -18.30
CA GLY A 130 21.54 5.86 -19.27
C GLY A 130 22.95 6.04 -18.71
N THR A 131 23.11 6.25 -17.40
CA THR A 131 24.43 6.27 -16.74
C THR A 131 24.84 4.87 -16.24
N PRO A 132 26.10 4.65 -15.84
CA PRO A 132 26.53 3.41 -15.19
C PRO A 132 25.78 3.11 -13.87
N TYR A 133 25.08 4.08 -13.31
CA TYR A 133 24.27 3.94 -12.10
C TYR A 133 22.79 3.64 -12.43
N GLY A 134 22.36 3.81 -13.67
CA GLY A 134 20.98 3.63 -14.09
C GLY A 134 20.42 2.24 -13.73
N SER A 135 19.15 2.20 -13.35
CA SER A 135 18.42 1.00 -12.99
C SER A 135 17.29 0.78 -14.00
N GLU A 136 17.62 0.25 -15.17
CA GLU A 136 16.57 -0.17 -16.10
C GLU A 136 16.01 -1.53 -15.66
N ARG A 137 14.68 -1.59 -15.45
CA ARG A 137 13.94 -2.82 -15.12
C ARG A 137 14.07 -3.91 -16.21
N GLU A 138 14.46 -3.55 -17.44
CA GLU A 138 14.57 -4.48 -18.57
C GLU A 138 16.00 -4.99 -18.84
N PHE A 139 17.05 -4.34 -18.32
CA PHE A 139 18.44 -4.79 -18.52
C PHE A 139 19.31 -4.56 -17.27
N PRO A 140 19.69 -5.62 -16.52
CA PRO A 140 20.51 -5.52 -15.29
C PRO A 140 21.99 -5.20 -15.55
N LYS A 141 22.34 -4.51 -16.66
CA LYS A 141 23.71 -4.50 -17.22
C LYS A 141 24.61 -3.35 -16.77
N ALA A 142 24.14 -2.40 -15.95
CA ALA A 142 24.95 -1.22 -15.59
C ALA A 142 25.46 -1.26 -14.14
N SER A 143 24.65 -1.72 -13.19
CA SER A 143 25.00 -1.68 -11.77
C SER A 143 24.42 -2.84 -10.96
N GLN A 144 25.11 -3.19 -9.88
CA GLN A 144 24.66 -4.09 -8.83
C GLN A 144 24.25 -3.26 -7.62
N VAL A 145 23.06 -3.52 -7.09
CA VAL A 145 22.60 -2.91 -5.84
C VAL A 145 22.81 -3.86 -4.69
N THR A 146 23.43 -3.37 -3.63
CA THR A 146 23.57 -4.08 -2.35
C THR A 146 22.94 -3.28 -1.23
N TYR A 147 22.38 -4.00 -0.26
CA TYR A 147 21.81 -3.43 0.96
C TYR A 147 22.69 -3.80 2.14
N ASP A 148 22.97 -2.83 3.00
CA ASP A 148 23.73 -3.08 4.21
C ASP A 148 22.84 -3.79 5.24
N ASN A 149 23.13 -5.07 5.52
CA ASN A 149 22.43 -5.86 6.52
C ASN A 149 22.70 -5.39 7.96
N GLN A 150 23.79 -4.65 8.20
CA GLN A 150 24.15 -4.10 9.51
C GLN A 150 23.61 -2.68 9.73
N ALA A 151 23.37 -1.93 8.64
CA ALA A 151 22.73 -0.62 8.65
C ALA A 151 21.44 -0.64 7.79
N PRO A 152 20.31 -1.17 8.34
CA PRO A 152 19.06 -1.30 7.61
C PRO A 152 18.59 0.07 7.14
N GLY A 153 18.77 0.34 5.85
CA GLY A 153 18.64 1.72 5.39
C GLY A 153 19.59 2.15 4.30
N ARG A 154 20.82 1.64 4.34
CA ARG A 154 21.86 2.04 3.41
C ARG A 154 21.81 1.17 2.16
N MET A 155 21.70 1.85 1.02
CA MET A 155 21.69 1.27 -0.31
C MET A 155 22.97 1.70 -1.03
N THR A 156 23.70 0.73 -1.58
CA THR A 156 24.89 0.99 -2.39
C THR A 156 24.63 0.53 -3.81
N VAL A 157 24.74 1.47 -4.75
CA VAL A 157 24.66 1.20 -6.19
C VAL A 157 26.09 1.14 -6.72
N THR A 158 26.55 -0.06 -7.06
CA THR A 158 27.91 -0.30 -7.56
C THR A 158 27.84 -0.59 -9.07
N PRO A 159 28.38 0.28 -9.94
CA PRO A 159 28.47 -0.02 -11.36
C PRO A 159 29.24 -1.33 -11.62
N LEU A 160 28.83 -2.08 -12.65
CA LEU A 160 29.55 -3.29 -13.07
C LEU A 160 30.93 -2.95 -13.64
N ASP A 161 31.06 -1.77 -14.26
CA ASP A 161 32.35 -1.18 -14.60
C ASP A 161 33.00 -0.60 -13.34
N ARG A 162 34.04 -1.29 -12.85
CA ARG A 162 34.76 -0.95 -11.63
C ARG A 162 35.59 0.34 -11.72
N SER A 163 35.68 0.96 -12.90
CA SER A 163 36.30 2.28 -13.04
C SER A 163 35.46 3.39 -12.38
N TYR A 164 34.15 3.17 -12.22
CA TYR A 164 33.25 4.10 -11.56
C TYR A 164 33.15 3.80 -10.05
N PRO A 165 33.23 4.82 -9.19
CA PRO A 165 33.06 4.64 -7.75
C PRO A 165 31.62 4.23 -7.39
N PRO A 166 31.40 3.49 -6.30
CA PRO A 166 30.04 3.17 -5.85
C PRO A 166 29.30 4.43 -5.38
N LEU A 167 27.99 4.48 -5.65
CA LEU A 167 27.08 5.51 -5.17
C LEU A 167 26.41 5.00 -3.88
N VAL A 168 26.70 5.64 -2.76
CA VAL A 168 26.17 5.27 -1.44
C VAL A 168 25.04 6.22 -1.04
N LEU A 169 23.86 5.67 -0.81
CA LEU A 169 22.65 6.39 -0.42
C LEU A 169 22.20 5.89 0.95
N ASP A 170 21.85 6.81 1.84
CA ASP A 170 21.27 6.49 3.14
C ASP A 170 19.74 6.36 3.05
N HIS A 171 19.14 5.86 4.14
CA HIS A 171 17.71 5.57 4.22
C HIS A 171 16.82 6.78 4.01
N ALA A 172 15.55 6.50 3.72
CA ALA A 172 14.49 7.49 3.88
C ALA A 172 14.49 8.01 5.32
N VAL A 173 14.64 9.32 5.48
CA VAL A 173 14.29 9.98 6.74
C VAL A 173 12.77 9.84 6.93
N ARG A 174 12.29 9.42 8.12
CA ARG A 174 10.84 9.26 8.45
C ARG A 174 10.04 8.32 7.53
N GLY A 175 10.48 7.07 7.39
CA GLY A 175 9.57 5.97 7.01
C GLY A 175 9.10 5.94 5.55
N GLY A 176 9.97 6.25 4.59
CA GLY A 176 9.71 6.02 3.16
C GLY A 176 9.12 7.19 2.37
N LEU A 177 8.71 8.27 3.02
CA LEU A 177 8.06 9.43 2.37
C LEU A 177 9.02 10.52 1.87
N HIS A 178 10.28 10.51 2.28
CA HIS A 178 11.28 11.51 1.90
C HIS A 178 12.27 10.98 0.86
N ALA A 179 13.01 11.87 0.20
CA ALA A 179 13.99 11.53 -0.83
C ALA A 179 15.21 10.75 -0.31
N LEU A 180 15.84 9.94 -1.16
CA LEU A 180 17.11 9.26 -0.85
C LEU A 180 18.18 10.34 -0.69
N THR A 181 18.84 10.35 0.46
CA THR A 181 19.92 11.32 0.70
C THR A 181 21.28 10.67 0.44
N PRO A 182 22.23 11.38 -0.17
CA PRO A 182 23.59 10.89 -0.32
C PRO A 182 24.24 10.67 1.04
N ALA A 183 24.83 9.49 1.24
CA ALA A 183 25.41 9.09 2.53
C ALA A 183 26.74 9.78 2.84
N ASP A 184 27.50 10.16 1.81
CA ASP A 184 28.79 10.83 1.96
C ASP A 184 29.01 11.95 0.93
N ALA A 185 30.11 12.69 1.07
CA ALA A 185 30.46 13.77 0.15
C ALA A 185 30.78 13.27 -1.28
N LYS A 186 31.20 12.01 -1.43
CA LYS A 186 31.58 11.44 -2.72
C LYS A 186 30.35 11.10 -3.55
N ALA A 187 29.34 10.51 -2.94
CA ALA A 187 28.03 10.27 -3.53
C ALA A 187 27.39 11.58 -4.01
N ARG A 188 27.50 12.66 -3.21
CA ARG A 188 27.06 14.00 -3.63
C ARG A 188 27.79 14.47 -4.88
N GLN A 189 29.12 14.40 -4.90
CA GLN A 189 29.91 14.80 -6.07
C GLN A 189 29.58 13.98 -7.33
N ILE A 190 29.28 12.68 -7.18
CA ILE A 190 28.88 11.83 -8.30
C ILE A 190 27.53 12.30 -8.87
N LEU A 191 26.53 12.53 -8.03
CA LEU A 191 25.23 13.08 -8.47
C LEU A 191 25.42 14.48 -9.09
N GLU A 192 26.17 15.32 -8.38
CA GLU A 192 26.90 16.53 -8.80
C GLU A 192 27.22 16.55 -10.30
N SER A 193 28.02 15.55 -10.68
CA SER A 193 28.61 15.43 -12.02
C SER A 193 27.63 15.05 -13.12
N TYR A 194 26.47 14.49 -12.77
CA TYR A 194 25.40 14.14 -13.72
C TYR A 194 24.26 15.17 -13.72
N GLY A 195 24.36 16.24 -12.93
CA GLY A 195 23.33 17.27 -12.85
C GLY A 195 22.16 16.91 -11.93
N CYS A 196 22.38 15.97 -11.01
CA CYS A 196 21.56 15.74 -9.83
C CYS A 196 22.32 16.25 -8.58
#